data_AF-A0A7Z0SJZ9-F1
#
_entry.id   AF-A0A7Z0SJZ9-F1
#
_cell.length_a   1.000
_cell.length_b   1.000
_cell.length_c   1.000
_cell.angle_alpha   90.00
_cell.angle_beta   90.00
_cell.angle_gamma   90.00
#
_symmetry.space_group_name_H-M   'P 1'
#
loop_
_entity.id
_entity.type
_entity.pdbx_description
1 polymer ?
#
loop_
_entity_poly.entity_id
_entity_poly.type
_entity_poly.pdbx_seq_one_letter_code
_entity_poly.pdbx_strand_id
1 'polypeptide(L)'
;MKAAFNGVPNLSILDGWWLEGCIEGVTGWTIGTDAQATDKAHVVSLYDKLEKVILPLWHGNREEWVSVMKGAIGRNANYFNSQRMMRHYAAEAYLL
;
A
#
# COMPACT_ATOMS: atom_id res chain seq x y z
N MET A 1 -4.70 4.65 4.39
CA MET A 1 -4.07 4.47 5.72
C MET A 1 -4.90 3.60 6.69
N LYS A 2 -6.14 3.95 7.06
CA LYS A 2 -6.97 3.17 8.03
C LYS A 2 -7.08 1.66 7.72
N ALA A 3 -7.19 1.29 6.45
CA ALA A 3 -7.27 -0.09 5.99
C ALA A 3 -6.03 -0.91 6.41
N ALA A 4 -4.84 -0.31 6.39
CA ALA A 4 -3.59 -0.97 6.76
C ALA A 4 -3.57 -1.38 8.25
N PHE A 5 -4.19 -0.60 9.14
CA PHE A 5 -4.34 -0.97 10.56
C PHE A 5 -5.18 -2.23 10.77
N ASN A 6 -6.01 -2.56 9.80
CA ASN A 6 -6.88 -3.74 9.82
C ASN A 6 -6.33 -4.88 8.95
N GLY A 7 -5.05 -4.81 8.56
CA GLY A 7 -4.41 -5.84 7.75
C GLY A 7 -4.90 -5.93 6.31
N VAL A 8 -5.52 -4.88 5.77
CA VAL A 8 -5.97 -4.86 4.38
C VAL A 8 -4.83 -4.32 3.50
N PRO A 9 -4.26 -5.13 2.58
CA PRO A 9 -3.27 -4.67 1.60
C PRO A 9 -3.89 -3.68 0.61
N ASN A 10 -3.10 -2.76 0.08
CA ASN A 10 -3.58 -1.73 -0.85
C ASN A 10 -3.28 -2.13 -2.32
N LEU A 11 -4.22 -1.88 -3.23
CA LEU A 11 -4.01 -1.98 -4.68
C LEU A 11 -4.44 -0.66 -5.32
N SER A 12 -3.48 0.11 -5.82
CA SER A 12 -3.77 1.44 -6.37
C SER A 12 -2.66 1.94 -7.29
N ILE A 13 -2.93 3.01 -8.04
CA ILE A 13 -1.88 3.78 -8.71
C ILE A 13 -0.97 4.45 -7.68
N LEU A 14 0.27 4.74 -8.07
CA LEU A 14 1.25 5.43 -7.22
C LEU A 14 0.92 6.92 -7.08
N ASP A 15 0.00 7.24 -6.18
CA ASP A 15 -0.42 8.62 -5.88
C ASP A 15 -0.52 8.90 -4.37
N GLY A 16 -0.27 10.15 -4.00
CA GLY A 16 -0.29 10.65 -2.61
C GLY A 16 0.58 9.81 -1.67
N TRP A 17 0.01 9.43 -0.52
CA TRP A 17 0.70 8.63 0.51
C TRP A 17 1.16 7.25 0.01
N TRP A 18 0.57 6.74 -1.09
CA TRP A 18 0.92 5.41 -1.59
C TRP A 18 2.34 5.38 -2.18
N LEU A 19 2.86 6.51 -2.67
CA LEU A 19 4.26 6.64 -3.08
C LEU A 19 5.24 6.33 -1.93
N GLU A 20 4.87 6.67 -0.70
CA GLU A 20 5.69 6.44 0.49
C GLU A 20 5.47 5.03 1.09
N GLY A 21 4.27 4.47 0.93
CA GLY A 21 3.83 3.24 1.58
C GLY A 21 3.86 1.98 0.71
N CYS A 22 4.06 2.13 -0.59
CA CYS A 22 4.03 1.00 -1.52
C CYS A 22 5.34 0.21 -1.48
N ILE A 23 5.24 -1.04 -1.05
CA ILE A 23 6.28 -2.04 -1.18
C ILE A 23 5.61 -3.24 -1.85
N GLU A 24 5.91 -3.42 -3.13
CA GLU A 24 5.28 -4.42 -3.99
C GLU A 24 5.34 -5.81 -3.37
N GLY A 25 4.17 -6.45 -3.19
CA GLY A 25 4.04 -7.78 -2.60
C GLY A 25 4.23 -7.84 -1.08
N VAL A 26 4.56 -6.74 -0.41
CA VAL A 26 4.75 -6.68 1.05
C VAL A 26 3.64 -5.89 1.73
N THR A 27 3.30 -4.72 1.19
CA THR A 27 2.22 -3.87 1.74
C THR A 27 1.02 -3.78 0.81
N GLY A 28 1.16 -4.25 -0.43
CA GLY A 28 0.18 -4.12 -1.48
C GLY A 28 0.84 -4.18 -2.87
N TRP A 29 0.14 -3.65 -3.87
CA TRP A 29 0.58 -3.64 -5.25
C TRP A 29 0.26 -2.33 -5.96
N THR A 30 1.06 -1.98 -6.95
CA THR A 30 0.78 -0.82 -7.82
C THR A 30 -0.01 -1.20 -9.06
N ILE A 31 -0.84 -0.27 -9.52
CA ILE A 31 -1.43 -0.30 -10.85
C ILE A 31 -0.58 0.61 -11.75
N GLY A 32 0.07 0.02 -12.75
CA GLY A 32 1.01 0.72 -13.61
C GLY A 32 2.31 1.14 -12.90
N THR A 33 3.25 1.65 -13.71
CA THR A 33 4.56 2.15 -13.27
C THR A 33 4.74 3.65 -13.50
N ASP A 34 3.83 4.27 -14.24
CA ASP A 34 3.95 5.67 -14.68
C ASP A 34 2.67 6.45 -14.36
N ALA A 35 2.84 7.59 -13.70
CA ALA A 35 1.77 8.53 -13.36
C ALA A 35 1.15 9.17 -14.61
N GLN A 36 1.86 9.14 -15.75
CA GLN A 36 1.41 9.69 -17.03
C GLN A 36 0.78 8.65 -17.97
N ALA A 37 0.62 7.40 -17.51
CA ALA A 37 0.01 6.37 -18.33
C ALA A 37 -1.48 6.65 -18.59
N THR A 38 -1.94 6.29 -19.79
CA THR A 38 -3.36 6.42 -20.17
C THR A 38 -4.24 5.49 -19.34
N ASP A 39 -5.51 5.87 -19.14
CA ASP A 39 -6.50 5.05 -18.43
C ASP A 39 -6.57 3.61 -18.97
N LYS A 40 -6.46 3.43 -20.29
CA LYS A 40 -6.47 2.11 -20.92
C LYS A 40 -5.30 1.23 -20.44
N ALA A 41 -4.12 1.81 -20.28
CA ALA A 41 -2.94 1.10 -19.80
C ALA A 41 -3.09 0.73 -18.31
N HIS A 42 -3.66 1.60 -17.49
CA HIS A 42 -3.96 1.29 -16.08
C HIS A 42 -4.98 0.16 -15.96
N VAL A 43 -6.02 0.13 -16.79
CA VAL A 43 -7.02 -0.95 -16.80
C VAL A 43 -6.37 -2.30 -17.10
N VAL A 44 -5.53 -2.38 -18.14
CA VAL A 44 -4.79 -3.62 -18.45
C VAL A 44 -3.91 -4.04 -17.29
N SER A 45 -3.15 -3.09 -16.71
CA SER A 45 -2.27 -3.38 -15.58
C SER A 45 -3.04 -3.85 -14.34
N LEU A 46 -4.22 -3.30 -14.07
CA LEU A 46 -5.09 -3.71 -12.97
C LEU A 46 -5.53 -5.17 -13.13
N TYR A 47 -6.09 -5.51 -14.31
CA TYR A 47 -6.54 -6.87 -14.59
C TYR A 47 -5.38 -7.86 -14.55
N ASP A 48 -4.23 -7.52 -15.14
CA ASP A 48 -3.03 -8.35 -15.09
C ASP A 48 -2.59 -8.61 -13.65
N LYS A 49 -2.57 -7.58 -12.79
CA LYS A 49 -2.18 -7.74 -11.38
C LYS A 49 -3.17 -8.62 -10.62
N LEU A 50 -4.47 -8.43 -10.84
CA LEU A 50 -5.50 -9.23 -10.20
C LEU A 50 -5.40 -10.69 -10.61
N GLU A 51 -5.39 -10.97 -11.91
CA GLU A 51 -5.43 -12.32 -12.45
C GLU A 51 -4.15 -13.10 -12.19
N LYS A 52 -2.98 -12.49 -12.38
CA LYS A 52 -1.70 -13.20 -12.37
C LYS A 52 -1.03 -13.21 -11.00
N VAL A 53 -1.37 -12.28 -10.10
CA VAL A 53 -0.67 -12.11 -8.82
C VAL A 53 -1.63 -12.24 -7.63
N ILE A 54 -2.66 -11.38 -7.56
CA ILE A 54 -3.44 -11.21 -6.34
C ILE A 54 -4.43 -12.36 -6.13
N LEU A 55 -5.21 -12.74 -7.14
CA LEU A 55 -6.19 -13.82 -7.03
C LEU A 55 -5.52 -15.18 -6.77
N PRO A 56 -4.45 -15.59 -7.49
CA PRO A 56 -3.75 -16.84 -7.18
C PRO A 56 -3.18 -16.86 -5.76
N LEU A 57 -2.62 -15.74 -5.29
CA LEU A 57 -2.11 -15.61 -3.93
C LEU A 57 -3.24 -15.74 -2.90
N TRP A 58 -4.33 -14.99 -3.08
CA TRP A 58 -5.48 -14.96 -2.17
C TRP A 58 -6.14 -16.33 -2.03
N HIS A 59 -6.35 -17.05 -3.14
CA HIS A 59 -7.02 -18.35 -3.13
C HIS A 59 -6.09 -19.53 -2.83
N GLY A 60 -4.85 -19.48 -3.31
CA GLY A 60 -3.93 -20.62 -3.31
C GLY A 60 -2.93 -20.64 -2.16
N ASN A 61 -2.65 -19.50 -1.52
CA ASN A 61 -1.62 -19.44 -0.48
C ASN A 61 -1.99 -18.46 0.64
N ARG A 62 -2.74 -18.98 1.62
CA ARG A 62 -3.18 -18.23 2.80
C ARG A 62 -2.02 -17.71 3.65
N GLU A 63 -0.95 -18.47 3.80
CA GLU A 63 0.19 -18.08 4.65
C GLU A 63 0.91 -16.87 4.09
N GLU A 64 1.19 -16.88 2.78
CA GLU A 64 1.79 -15.74 2.09
C GLU A 64 0.84 -14.53 2.09
N TRP A 65 -0.47 -14.75 1.88
CA TRP A 65 -1.42 -13.64 2.00
C TRP A 65 -1.39 -13.00 3.39
N VAL A 66 -1.36 -13.81 4.46
CA VAL A 66 -1.23 -13.31 5.84
C VAL A 66 0.11 -12.57 6.03
N SER A 67 1.18 -12.99 5.35
CA SER A 67 2.44 -12.24 5.32
C SER A 67 2.26 -10.84 4.75
N VAL A 68 1.52 -10.68 3.64
CA VAL A 68 1.19 -9.35 3.08
C VAL A 68 0.33 -8.53 4.05
N MET A 69 -0.68 -9.15 4.70
CA MET A 69 -1.49 -8.46 5.71
C MET A 69 -0.64 -7.94 6.88
N LYS A 70 0.30 -8.76 7.36
CA LYS A 70 1.27 -8.38 8.40
C LYS A 70 2.21 -7.28 7.91
N GLY A 71 2.65 -7.32 6.66
CA GLY A 71 3.45 -6.27 6.05
C GLY A 71 2.70 -4.93 5.97
N ALA A 72 1.44 -4.95 5.56
CA ALA A 72 0.56 -3.78 5.57
C ALA A 72 0.45 -3.16 6.98
N ILE A 73 0.26 -3.98 8.03
CA ILE A 73 0.24 -3.48 9.42
C ILE A 73 1.63 -2.96 9.83
N GLY A 74 2.66 -3.80 9.72
CA GLY A 74 3.99 -3.53 10.28
C GLY A 74 4.70 -2.35 9.64
N ARG A 75 4.46 -2.09 8.35
CA ARG A 75 5.05 -0.94 7.63
C ARG A 75 4.11 0.25 7.63
N ASN A 76 2.90 0.09 7.09
CA ASN A 76 2.03 1.23 6.82
C ASN A 76 1.31 1.70 8.08
N ALA A 77 0.71 0.79 8.86
CA ALA A 77 0.01 1.22 10.08
C ALA A 77 0.97 1.83 11.10
N ASN A 78 2.19 1.28 11.20
CA ASN A 78 3.22 1.84 12.07
C ASN A 78 3.67 3.25 11.63
N TYR A 79 3.96 3.46 10.34
CA TYR A 79 4.49 4.74 9.87
C TYR A 79 3.43 5.84 9.73
N PHE A 80 2.24 5.47 9.25
CA PHE A 80 1.14 6.38 8.93
C PHE A 80 0.13 6.48 10.08
N ASN A 81 0.60 6.96 11.23
CA ASN A 81 -0.23 7.20 12.40
C ASN A 81 -0.16 8.67 12.85
N SER A 82 -1.28 9.18 13.38
CA SER A 82 -1.39 10.60 13.78
C SER A 82 -0.52 10.96 14.98
N GLN A 83 -0.18 10.01 15.86
CA GLN A 83 0.71 10.29 16.98
C GLN A 83 2.12 10.66 16.49
N ARG A 84 2.64 9.93 15.51
CA ARG A 84 3.91 10.25 14.85
C ARG A 84 3.86 11.62 14.17
N MET A 85 2.80 11.87 13.39
CA MET A 85 2.60 13.17 12.73
C MET A 85 2.62 14.32 13.75
N MET A 86 1.83 14.22 14.81
CA MET A 86 1.75 15.26 15.85
C MET A 86 3.09 15.49 16.56
N ARG A 87 3.88 14.43 16.81
CA ARG A 87 5.22 14.55 17.38
C ARG A 87 6.17 15.34 16.47
N HIS A 88 6.18 15.05 15.17
CA HIS A 88 6.99 15.79 14.21
C HIS A 88 6.58 17.27 14.16
N TYR A 89 5.28 17.56 14.07
CA TYR A 89 4.81 18.95 14.09
C TYR A 89 5.21 19.69 15.37
N ALA A 90 5.04 19.06 16.53
CA ALA A 90 5.41 19.67 17.80
C ALA A 90 6.93 19.96 17.85
N ALA A 91 7.77 18.99 17.52
CA ALA A 91 9.22 19.12 17.64
C ALA A 91 9.87 20.00 16.55
N GLU A 92 9.35 20.01 15.33
CA GLU A 92 10.02 20.62 14.17
C GLU A 92 9.35 21.92 13.71
N ALA A 93 8.09 22.16 14.04
CA ALA A 93 7.36 23.35 13.58
C ALA A 93 6.91 24.29 14.69
N TYR A 94 6.55 23.77 15.88
CA TYR A 94 5.86 24.57 16.91
C TYR A 94 6.65 24.83 18.20
N LEU A 95 7.47 23.89 18.67
CA LEU A 95 8.16 23.98 19.98
C LEU A 95 9.67 24.26 19.85
N LEU A 96 10.09 24.97 18.79
CA LEU A 96 11.45 25.53 18.71
C LEU A 96 11.73 26.44 19.92
#